data_AF-A0A7S2WJN3-F1
#
_entry.id   AF-A0A7S2WJN3-F1
#
_cell.length_a   1.000
_cell.length_b   1.000
_cell.length_c   1.000
_cell.angle_alpha   90.00
_cell.angle_beta   90.00
_cell.angle_gamma   90.00
#
_symmetry.space_group_name_H-M   'P 1'
#
loop_
_entity.id
_entity.type
_entity.pdbx_description
1 polymer ?
#
loop_
_entity_poly.entity_id
_entity_poly.type
_entity_poly.pdbx_seq_one_letter_code
_entity_poly.pdbx_strand_id
1 'polypeptide(L)'
;MNRPGVSSRSNVNRWRAKQNEVRKKKHKLNRRAVLCVSFCAILLVIFLLIQLIGFIFAQPDHPSVKGVQKLQQLNNDLVHLRGDTQNARKEPKLEEMTKRIRAALAPFQRKYLKSIGEPVSPCKDKGIWQEEKPGYLPGCPVAGCSSFHDLNEAKVACEAMQDCGGVTRDGSTFQLRAGNVVRGGGNQDTEEVSYAYRDSCKQRANHIDVWNAFRKTVEECLDDKELNLDTVYKTREDASIYLSISTYRDVTCPSTLKNAYLRAKNPEKLFVGIVQQNCNVQNCMTGTGWGDTRRWVKQDGPDPDCLEEFCLEHPTICKNQIRILRLGEREAYGPFFWPLFEQQVVQGGELLFANRRSH
;
A
#
# COMPACT_ATOMS: atom_id res chain seq x y z
N MET A 1 53.28 -92.79 -57.51
CA MET A 1 51.83 -92.83 -57.27
C MET A 1 51.44 -91.65 -56.38
N ASN A 2 50.72 -90.69 -56.94
CA ASN A 2 50.22 -89.49 -56.28
C ASN A 2 49.09 -89.82 -55.29
N ARG A 3 49.12 -89.25 -54.09
CA ARG A 3 47.92 -88.98 -53.27
C ARG A 3 48.03 -87.60 -52.60
N PRO A 4 47.04 -86.70 -52.80
CA PRO A 4 46.94 -85.38 -52.16
C PRO A 4 46.10 -85.44 -50.87
N GLY A 5 46.21 -84.45 -49.98
CA GLY A 5 45.29 -84.40 -48.82
C GLY A 5 45.39 -83.22 -47.84
N VAL A 6 44.68 -82.11 -48.16
CA VAL A 6 43.84 -81.25 -47.27
C VAL A 6 44.52 -80.62 -46.02
N SER A 7 44.77 -79.30 -45.89
CA SER A 7 43.98 -78.07 -46.14
C SER A 7 42.63 -77.97 -45.40
N SER A 8 42.62 -77.87 -44.05
CA SER A 8 41.40 -77.54 -43.29
C SER A 8 41.54 -76.49 -42.17
N ARG A 9 42.75 -76.09 -41.75
CA ARG A 9 42.92 -75.19 -40.60
C ARG A 9 42.77 -73.69 -40.92
N SER A 10 42.97 -73.23 -42.15
CA SER A 10 42.92 -71.79 -42.46
C SER A 10 41.49 -71.23 -42.54
N ASN A 11 40.50 -72.04 -42.93
CA ASN A 11 39.12 -71.59 -43.10
C ASN A 11 38.37 -71.38 -41.77
N VAL A 12 38.70 -72.15 -40.73
CA VAL A 12 38.04 -72.04 -39.41
C VAL A 12 38.39 -70.70 -38.72
N ASN A 13 39.65 -70.25 -38.84
CA ASN A 13 40.09 -68.99 -38.22
C ASN A 13 39.47 -67.76 -38.92
N ARG A 14 39.30 -67.81 -40.25
CA ARG A 14 38.64 -66.74 -41.01
C ARG A 14 37.15 -66.61 -40.64
N TRP A 15 36.47 -67.72 -40.36
CA TRP A 15 35.06 -67.70 -39.96
C TRP A 15 34.85 -67.13 -38.56
N ARG A 16 35.71 -67.48 -37.59
CA ARG A 16 35.67 -66.92 -36.22
C ARG A 16 35.94 -65.42 -36.18
N ALA A 17 36.88 -64.92 -37.01
CA ALA A 17 37.15 -63.49 -37.11
C ALA A 17 35.92 -62.70 -37.62
N LYS A 18 35.22 -63.23 -38.64
CA LYS A 18 34.02 -62.60 -39.21
C LYS A 18 32.85 -62.56 -38.22
N GLN A 19 32.66 -63.63 -37.45
CA GLN A 19 31.66 -63.69 -36.36
C GLN A 19 31.92 -62.64 -35.26
N ASN A 20 33.18 -62.45 -34.86
CA ASN A 20 33.55 -61.45 -33.87
C ASN A 20 33.35 -60.01 -34.35
N GLU A 21 33.59 -59.74 -35.64
CA GLU A 21 33.36 -58.42 -36.22
C GLU A 21 31.87 -58.06 -36.25
N VAL A 22 31.00 -59.03 -36.58
CA VAL A 22 29.54 -58.86 -36.57
C VAL A 22 29.03 -58.60 -35.14
N ARG A 23 29.53 -59.32 -34.13
CA ARG A 23 29.19 -59.08 -32.72
C ARG A 23 29.59 -57.68 -32.24
N LYS A 24 30.78 -57.20 -32.62
CA LYS A 24 31.23 -55.83 -32.29
C LYS A 24 30.35 -54.76 -32.95
N LYS A 25 29.93 -54.94 -34.21
CA LYS A 25 29.02 -54.02 -34.89
C LYS A 25 27.63 -54.00 -34.24
N LYS A 26 27.10 -55.16 -33.82
CA LYS A 26 25.79 -55.25 -33.14
C LYS A 26 25.79 -54.55 -31.77
N HIS A 27 26.87 -54.70 -30.98
CA HIS A 27 27.01 -53.98 -29.70
C HIS A 27 27.13 -52.45 -29.87
N LYS A 28 27.83 -51.98 -30.91
CA LYS A 28 27.98 -50.55 -31.19
C LYS A 28 26.66 -49.91 -31.64
N LEU A 29 25.83 -50.66 -32.38
CA LEU A 29 24.50 -50.20 -32.79
C LEU A 29 23.53 -50.09 -31.61
N ASN A 30 23.52 -51.09 -30.72
CA ASN A 30 22.67 -51.06 -29.52
C ASN A 30 23.03 -49.93 -28.55
N ARG A 31 24.31 -49.59 -28.38
CA ARG A 31 24.70 -48.45 -27.53
C ARG A 31 24.21 -47.10 -28.06
N ARG A 32 24.19 -46.91 -29.38
CA ARG A 32 23.67 -45.68 -30.00
C ARG A 32 22.15 -45.57 -29.87
N ALA A 33 21.43 -46.68 -30.00
CA ALA A 33 19.98 -46.70 -29.80
C ALA A 33 19.59 -46.38 -28.35
N VAL A 34 20.29 -46.95 -27.37
CA VAL A 34 20.02 -46.69 -25.94
C VAL A 34 20.32 -45.24 -25.55
N LEU A 35 21.39 -44.64 -26.09
CA LEU A 35 21.71 -43.22 -25.87
C LEU A 35 20.65 -42.28 -26.47
N CYS A 36 20.11 -42.60 -27.64
CA CYS A 36 19.09 -41.78 -28.30
C CYS A 36 17.76 -41.78 -27.52
N VAL A 37 17.31 -42.96 -27.05
CA VAL A 37 16.08 -43.10 -26.26
C VAL A 37 16.20 -42.39 -24.91
N SER A 38 17.36 -42.50 -24.25
CA SER A 38 17.61 -41.81 -22.99
C SER A 38 17.61 -40.28 -23.15
N PHE A 39 18.22 -39.75 -24.20
CA PHE A 39 18.26 -38.30 -24.45
C PHE A 39 16.85 -37.73 -24.75
N CYS A 40 16.02 -38.44 -25.52
CA CYS A 40 14.64 -38.05 -25.75
C CYS A 40 13.80 -38.04 -24.47
N ALA A 41 13.99 -39.02 -23.57
CA ALA A 41 13.28 -39.06 -22.30
C ALA A 41 13.65 -37.88 -21.38
N ILE A 42 14.94 -37.52 -21.31
CA ILE A 42 15.43 -36.38 -20.52
C ILE A 42 14.85 -35.06 -21.05
N LEU A 43 14.84 -34.86 -22.37
CA LEU A 43 14.26 -33.66 -22.98
C LEU A 43 12.75 -33.53 -22.71
N LEU A 44 12.02 -34.65 -22.71
CA LEU A 44 10.59 -34.68 -22.35
C LEU A 44 10.35 -34.27 -20.89
N VAL A 45 11.16 -34.77 -19.95
CA VAL A 45 11.05 -34.38 -18.53
C VAL A 45 11.39 -32.90 -18.33
N ILE A 46 12.43 -32.39 -19.00
CA ILE A 46 12.78 -30.96 -18.94
C ILE A 46 11.64 -30.10 -19.51
N PHE A 47 11.04 -30.50 -20.64
CA PHE A 47 9.91 -29.77 -21.22
C PHE A 47 8.70 -29.76 -20.28
N LEU A 48 8.38 -30.88 -19.64
CA LEU A 48 7.30 -30.96 -18.66
C LEU A 48 7.59 -30.11 -17.41
N LEU A 49 8.84 -30.07 -16.93
CA LEU A 49 9.25 -29.20 -15.82
C LEU A 49 9.13 -27.71 -16.19
N ILE A 50 9.50 -27.33 -17.41
CA ILE A 50 9.33 -25.95 -17.90
C ILE A 50 7.86 -25.57 -17.98
N GLN A 51 6.98 -26.47 -18.44
CA GLN A 51 5.53 -26.25 -18.44
C GLN A 51 4.98 -26.12 -17.02
N LEU A 52 5.45 -26.95 -16.08
CA LEU A 52 5.02 -26.89 -14.68
C LEU A 52 5.47 -25.60 -13.98
N ILE A 53 6.73 -25.18 -14.22
CA ILE A 53 7.26 -23.91 -13.73
C ILE A 53 6.50 -22.74 -14.36
N GLY A 54 6.22 -22.79 -15.67
CA GLY A 54 5.39 -21.79 -16.34
C GLY A 54 3.97 -21.68 -15.75
N PHE A 55 3.39 -22.80 -15.29
CA PHE A 55 2.09 -22.81 -14.62
C PHE A 55 2.14 -22.26 -13.18
N ILE A 56 3.26 -22.46 -12.47
CA ILE A 56 3.49 -21.91 -11.13
C ILE A 56 3.81 -20.42 -11.18
N PHE A 57 4.47 -19.95 -12.24
CA PHE A 57 4.85 -18.54 -12.45
C PHE A 57 3.91 -17.78 -13.39
N ALA A 58 2.82 -18.40 -13.85
CA ALA A 58 1.70 -17.68 -14.43
C ALA A 58 1.14 -16.79 -13.32
N GLN A 59 1.60 -15.54 -13.29
CA GLN A 59 1.17 -14.54 -12.35
C GLN A 59 -0.36 -14.53 -12.36
N PRO A 60 -1.04 -14.59 -11.20
CA PRO A 60 -2.45 -14.29 -11.17
C PRO A 60 -2.59 -12.90 -11.79
N ASP A 61 -3.39 -12.81 -12.84
CA ASP A 61 -3.78 -11.53 -13.43
C ASP A 61 -4.06 -10.56 -12.27
N HIS A 62 -3.40 -9.40 -12.30
CA HIS A 62 -3.66 -8.31 -11.36
C HIS A 62 -5.17 -8.25 -11.11
N PRO A 63 -5.64 -8.24 -9.84
CA PRO A 63 -7.06 -8.23 -9.54
C PRO A 63 -7.70 -7.15 -10.38
N SER A 64 -8.49 -7.61 -11.35
CA SER A 64 -9.14 -6.76 -12.33
C SER A 64 -9.87 -5.66 -11.58
N VAL A 65 -9.68 -4.41 -12.01
CA VAL A 65 -10.37 -3.20 -11.49
C VAL A 65 -11.90 -3.42 -11.36
N LYS A 66 -12.46 -4.40 -12.08
CA LYS A 66 -13.86 -4.85 -11.98
C LYS A 66 -14.24 -5.47 -10.62
N GLY A 67 -13.33 -6.12 -9.90
CA GLY A 67 -13.59 -6.70 -8.57
C GLY A 67 -13.82 -5.62 -7.51
N VAL A 68 -12.96 -4.59 -7.52
CA VAL A 68 -13.09 -3.41 -6.63
C VAL A 68 -14.37 -2.63 -6.93
N GLN A 69 -14.71 -2.45 -8.21
CA GLN A 69 -15.95 -1.78 -8.61
C GLN A 69 -17.21 -2.56 -8.16
N LYS A 70 -17.18 -3.90 -8.21
CA LYS A 70 -18.31 -4.74 -7.78
C LYS A 70 -18.52 -4.72 -6.25
N LEU A 71 -17.44 -4.67 -5.47
CA LEU A 71 -17.51 -4.49 -4.01
C LEU A 71 -18.00 -3.08 -3.63
N GLN A 72 -17.58 -2.06 -4.37
CA GLN A 72 -18.03 -0.68 -4.14
C GLN A 72 -19.51 -0.48 -4.51
N GLN A 73 -19.99 -1.21 -5.52
CA GLN A 73 -21.41 -1.23 -5.88
C GLN A 73 -22.27 -2.00 -4.85
N LEU A 74 -21.78 -3.12 -4.32
CA LEU A 74 -22.42 -3.83 -3.19
C LEU A 74 -22.53 -2.94 -1.94
N ASN A 75 -21.52 -2.12 -1.67
CA ASN A 75 -21.54 -1.17 -0.55
C ASN A 75 -22.62 -0.09 -0.72
N ASN A 76 -22.88 0.35 -1.96
CA ASN A 76 -23.93 1.33 -2.27
C ASN A 76 -25.35 0.72 -2.23
N ASP A 77 -25.50 -0.54 -2.64
CA ASP A 77 -26.80 -1.24 -2.64
C ASP A 77 -27.25 -1.69 -1.23
N LEU A 78 -26.29 -1.84 -0.30
CA LEU A 78 -26.56 -2.20 1.11
C LEU A 78 -27.27 -1.08 1.91
N VAL A 79 -27.26 0.15 1.42
CA VAL A 79 -27.79 1.36 2.10
C VAL A 79 -29.34 1.45 2.07
N HIS A 80 -30.03 0.70 1.20
CA HIS A 80 -31.41 1.04 0.83
C HIS A 80 -32.56 0.24 1.47
N LEU A 81 -32.31 -0.62 2.47
CA LEU A 81 -33.37 -1.47 3.03
C LEU A 81 -33.34 -1.49 4.57
N ARG A 82 -33.96 -0.49 5.22
CA ARG A 82 -34.46 -0.58 6.60
C ARG A 82 -35.87 -0.01 6.72
N GLY A 83 -36.77 -0.81 7.30
CA GLY A 83 -38.20 -0.54 7.46
C GLY A 83 -38.59 -0.19 8.89
N ASP A 84 -37.91 0.78 9.50
CA ASP A 84 -38.39 1.44 10.73
C ASP A 84 -38.66 2.91 10.43
N THR A 85 -39.93 3.27 10.34
CA THR A 85 -40.47 4.53 9.82
C THR A 85 -40.47 5.70 10.81
N GLN A 86 -39.63 5.70 11.83
CA GLN A 86 -39.48 6.88 12.70
C GLN A 86 -38.16 7.59 12.45
N ASN A 87 -38.24 8.49 11.45
CA ASN A 87 -37.21 9.39 10.97
C ASN A 87 -35.99 8.65 10.43
N ALA A 88 -36.04 8.29 9.15
CA ALA A 88 -34.86 7.90 8.37
C ALA A 88 -33.86 9.07 8.38
N ARG A 89 -33.05 9.13 9.43
CA ARG A 89 -31.94 10.07 9.53
C ARG A 89 -31.01 9.76 8.37
N LYS A 90 -30.56 10.81 7.69
CA LYS A 90 -29.67 10.67 6.55
C LYS A 90 -28.37 10.01 7.02
N GLU A 91 -27.93 8.97 6.32
CA GLU A 91 -26.69 8.29 6.67
C GLU A 91 -25.49 9.25 6.54
N PRO A 92 -24.48 9.12 7.42
CA PRO A 92 -23.26 9.92 7.34
C PRO A 92 -22.52 9.60 6.03
N LYS A 93 -22.15 10.63 5.27
CA LYS A 93 -21.44 10.49 3.98
C LYS A 93 -19.93 10.34 4.20
N LEU A 94 -19.54 9.25 4.85
CA LEU A 94 -18.14 9.01 5.24
C LEU A 94 -17.18 8.89 4.05
N GLU A 95 -17.64 8.41 2.89
CA GLU A 95 -16.80 8.35 1.69
C GLU A 95 -16.44 9.76 1.19
N GLU A 96 -17.37 10.71 1.24
CA GLU A 96 -17.10 12.09 0.81
C GLU A 96 -16.15 12.79 1.79
N MET A 97 -16.31 12.57 3.10
CA MET A 97 -15.33 13.01 4.10
C MET A 97 -13.93 12.45 3.80
N THR A 98 -13.84 11.14 3.53
CA THR A 98 -12.57 10.47 3.23
C THR A 98 -11.93 11.01 1.95
N LYS A 99 -12.73 11.28 0.92
CA LYS A 99 -12.28 11.93 -0.32
C LYS A 99 -11.73 13.33 -0.07
N ARG A 100 -12.37 14.14 0.78
CA ARG A 100 -11.86 15.47 1.16
C ARG A 100 -10.53 15.37 1.91
N ILE A 101 -10.41 14.42 2.85
CA ILE A 101 -9.15 14.14 3.54
C ILE A 101 -8.05 13.75 2.54
N ARG A 102 -8.31 12.81 1.63
CA ARG A 102 -7.37 12.43 0.56
C ARG A 102 -6.92 13.65 -0.25
N ALA A 103 -7.86 14.51 -0.66
CA ALA A 103 -7.56 15.70 -1.43
C ALA A 103 -6.70 16.70 -0.65
N ALA A 104 -7.00 16.94 0.62
CA ALA A 104 -6.22 17.82 1.50
C ALA A 104 -4.80 17.31 1.74
N LEU A 105 -4.61 15.99 1.74
CA LEU A 105 -3.33 15.35 2.01
C LEU A 105 -2.48 15.08 0.77
N ALA A 106 -3.09 15.07 -0.42
CA ALA A 106 -2.41 14.79 -1.68
C ALA A 106 -1.13 15.63 -1.92
N PRO A 107 -1.06 16.93 -1.58
CA PRO A 107 0.15 17.73 -1.74
C PRO A 107 1.36 17.18 -0.95
N PHE A 108 1.12 16.58 0.21
CA PHE A 108 2.16 15.99 1.06
C PHE A 108 2.58 14.59 0.60
N GLN A 109 1.76 13.95 -0.23
CA GLN A 109 1.93 12.56 -0.65
C GLN A 109 2.37 12.42 -2.11
N ARG A 110 2.68 13.52 -2.82
CA ARG A 110 3.01 13.52 -4.26
C ARG A 110 4.09 12.51 -4.65
N LYS A 111 5.20 12.44 -3.91
CA LYS A 111 6.32 11.51 -4.20
C LYS A 111 5.85 10.06 -4.11
N TYR A 112 5.05 9.75 -3.09
CA TYR A 112 4.46 8.43 -2.88
C TYR A 112 3.43 8.11 -3.98
N LEU A 113 2.48 9.01 -4.24
CA LEU A 113 1.48 8.86 -5.30
C LEU A 113 2.13 8.57 -6.65
N LYS A 114 3.18 9.32 -7.00
CA LYS A 114 3.99 9.07 -8.19
C LYS A 114 4.65 7.69 -8.18
N SER A 115 5.14 7.22 -7.03
CA SER A 115 5.80 5.91 -6.91
C SER A 115 4.87 4.71 -7.11
N ILE A 116 3.57 4.89 -6.86
CA ILE A 116 2.54 3.86 -7.09
C ILE A 116 1.73 4.09 -8.38
N GLY A 117 2.14 5.05 -9.22
CA GLY A 117 1.48 5.33 -10.49
C GLY A 117 0.13 6.05 -10.38
N GLU A 118 -0.24 6.55 -9.20
CA GLU A 118 -1.46 7.33 -9.01
C GLU A 118 -1.33 8.71 -9.67
N PRO A 119 -2.39 9.22 -10.31
CA PRO A 119 -2.37 10.53 -10.94
C PRO A 119 -2.18 11.60 -9.86
N VAL A 120 -1.04 12.29 -9.93
CA VAL A 120 -0.79 13.45 -9.09
C VAL A 120 -1.33 14.67 -9.82
N SER A 121 -2.28 15.37 -9.22
CA SER A 121 -2.79 16.60 -9.82
C SER A 121 -1.62 17.54 -10.15
N PRO A 122 -1.61 18.12 -11.37
CA PRO A 122 -0.58 19.06 -11.73
C PRO A 122 -0.57 20.20 -10.72
N CYS A 123 0.63 20.67 -10.42
CA CYS A 123 0.83 21.87 -9.61
C CYS A 123 0.14 23.02 -10.30
N LYS A 124 -0.96 23.50 -9.73
CA LYS A 124 -1.67 24.65 -10.30
C LYS A 124 -0.98 25.96 -9.96
N ASP A 125 -0.28 25.99 -8.83
CA ASP A 125 0.38 27.21 -8.35
C ASP A 125 1.86 27.15 -8.66
N LYS A 126 2.34 28.14 -9.43
CA LYS A 126 3.77 28.46 -9.45
C LYS A 126 4.17 28.83 -8.03
N GLY A 127 5.34 28.39 -7.59
CA GLY A 127 5.79 28.71 -6.24
C GLY A 127 5.85 30.22 -6.03
N ILE A 128 5.50 30.64 -4.82
CA ILE A 128 5.41 32.04 -4.42
C ILE A 128 6.60 32.35 -3.53
N TRP A 129 7.38 33.36 -3.92
CA TRP A 129 8.38 33.95 -3.05
C TRP A 129 7.68 34.80 -1.99
N GLN A 130 7.99 34.54 -0.72
CA GLN A 130 7.58 35.42 0.36
C GLN A 130 8.43 36.69 0.35
N GLU A 131 7.87 37.74 0.95
CA GLU A 131 8.60 38.95 1.27
C GLU A 131 9.80 38.66 2.16
N GLU A 132 10.75 39.60 2.09
CA GLU A 132 11.97 39.62 2.87
C GLU A 132 11.68 39.53 4.38
N LYS A 133 12.40 38.65 5.09
CA LYS A 133 12.29 38.53 6.55
C LYS A 133 13.68 38.45 7.20
N PRO A 134 13.91 39.14 8.33
CA PRO A 134 15.16 39.04 9.07
C PRO A 134 15.37 37.64 9.63
N GLY A 135 16.62 37.15 9.57
CA GLY A 135 17.04 35.81 9.98
C GLY A 135 17.40 34.89 8.81
N TYR A 136 17.66 33.62 9.12
CA TYR A 136 18.15 32.62 8.16
C TYR A 136 17.16 31.46 7.97
N LEU A 137 17.22 30.82 6.81
CA LEU A 137 16.56 29.54 6.56
C LEU A 137 17.54 28.41 6.89
N PRO A 138 17.16 27.40 7.70
CA PRO A 138 18.07 26.36 8.13
C PRO A 138 18.34 25.30 7.05
N GLY A 139 19.54 24.74 7.06
CA GLY A 139 19.93 23.57 6.28
C GLY A 139 20.22 23.84 4.80
N CYS A 140 20.96 22.93 4.16
CA CYS A 140 21.29 22.98 2.74
C CYS A 140 20.41 22.03 1.92
N PRO A 141 20.13 22.36 0.64
CA PRO A 141 19.70 21.37 -0.34
C PRO A 141 20.67 20.18 -0.41
N VAL A 142 20.21 19.03 -0.92
CA VAL A 142 21.02 17.81 -1.09
C VAL A 142 22.24 18.05 -1.98
N ALA A 143 22.12 18.95 -2.95
CA ALA A 143 23.24 19.37 -3.81
C ALA A 143 24.26 20.30 -3.13
N GLY A 144 23.98 20.75 -1.90
CA GLY A 144 24.80 21.70 -1.14
C GLY A 144 24.23 23.13 -1.09
N CYS A 145 24.81 23.97 -0.23
CA CYS A 145 24.46 25.39 -0.10
C CYS A 145 25.19 26.23 -1.17
N SER A 146 24.75 26.14 -2.42
CA SER A 146 25.27 26.99 -3.49
C SER A 146 25.06 28.47 -3.17
N SER A 147 26.05 29.30 -3.50
CA SER A 147 26.06 30.74 -3.25
C SER A 147 26.05 31.51 -4.56
N PHE A 148 25.30 32.60 -4.61
CA PHE A 148 25.14 33.47 -5.78
C PHE A 148 25.38 34.92 -5.37
N HIS A 149 25.83 35.77 -6.29
CA HIS A 149 25.97 37.20 -6.03
C HIS A 149 24.70 37.98 -6.35
N ASP A 150 23.82 37.42 -7.17
CA ASP A 150 22.54 38.02 -7.54
C ASP A 150 21.36 37.24 -6.93
N LEU A 151 20.37 37.97 -6.41
CA LEU A 151 19.19 37.37 -5.79
C LEU A 151 18.32 36.65 -6.82
N ASN A 152 18.16 37.19 -8.03
CA ASN A 152 17.32 36.57 -9.05
C ASN A 152 17.93 35.28 -9.55
N GLU A 153 19.25 35.23 -9.74
CA GLU A 153 19.98 33.99 -10.03
C GLU A 153 19.77 32.93 -8.94
N ALA A 154 19.91 33.33 -7.66
CA ALA A 154 19.64 32.44 -6.53
C ALA A 154 18.19 31.91 -6.54
N LYS A 155 17.22 32.78 -6.82
CA LYS A 155 15.80 32.40 -6.91
C LYS A 155 15.56 31.40 -8.02
N VAL A 156 16.06 31.66 -9.23
CA VAL A 156 15.95 30.74 -10.38
C VAL A 156 16.61 29.39 -10.07
N ALA A 157 17.79 29.40 -9.45
CA ALA A 157 18.48 28.17 -9.05
C ALA A 157 17.68 27.39 -7.98
N CYS A 158 17.07 28.08 -7.02
CA CYS A 158 16.19 27.48 -6.02
C CYS A 158 14.94 26.86 -6.67
N GLU A 159 14.32 27.55 -7.62
CA GLU A 159 13.17 27.07 -8.40
C GLU A 159 13.50 25.86 -9.27
N ALA A 160 14.76 25.64 -9.64
CA ALA A 160 15.18 24.43 -10.35
C ALA A 160 15.37 23.21 -9.42
N MET A 161 15.63 23.43 -8.12
CA MET A 161 15.90 22.35 -7.17
C MET A 161 14.64 21.85 -6.45
N GLN A 162 14.51 20.53 -6.29
CA GLN A 162 13.34 19.91 -5.67
C GLN A 162 13.24 20.19 -4.16
N ASP A 163 14.36 20.42 -3.50
CA ASP A 163 14.44 20.54 -2.05
C ASP A 163 14.97 21.87 -1.54
N CYS A 164 14.97 22.90 -2.39
CA CYS A 164 15.21 24.26 -1.97
C CYS A 164 13.93 24.87 -1.38
N GLY A 165 14.03 25.34 -0.14
CA GLY A 165 12.96 26.03 0.61
C GLY A 165 13.07 27.55 0.57
N GLY A 166 14.18 28.10 0.05
CA GLY A 166 14.36 29.53 -0.16
C GLY A 166 15.83 29.94 -0.24
N VAL A 167 16.06 31.23 -0.07
CA VAL A 167 17.38 31.87 -0.17
C VAL A 167 17.63 32.69 1.09
N THR A 168 18.84 32.61 1.65
CA THR A 168 19.30 33.49 2.73
C THR A 168 20.49 34.30 2.24
N ARG A 169 20.41 35.64 2.40
CA ARG A 169 21.52 36.55 2.21
C ARG A 169 22.45 36.47 3.42
N ASP A 170 23.71 36.18 3.16
CA ASP A 170 24.81 36.12 4.13
C ASP A 170 25.96 37.00 3.58
N GLY A 171 26.15 38.16 4.21
CA GLY A 171 27.00 39.24 3.70
C GLY A 171 26.58 39.70 2.29
N SER A 172 27.50 39.58 1.32
CA SER A 172 27.30 39.97 -0.08
C SER A 172 26.85 38.83 -0.99
N THR A 173 26.44 37.69 -0.41
CA THR A 173 26.07 36.49 -1.17
C THR A 173 24.69 35.97 -0.76
N PHE A 174 24.04 35.28 -1.68
CA PHE A 174 22.74 34.64 -1.53
C PHE A 174 22.92 33.13 -1.56
N GLN A 175 22.70 32.48 -0.42
CA GLN A 175 22.89 31.04 -0.25
C GLN A 175 21.55 30.32 -0.33
N LEU A 176 21.52 29.20 -1.07
CA LEU A 176 20.33 28.35 -1.17
C LEU A 176 20.14 27.55 0.12
N ARG A 177 18.90 27.47 0.59
CA ARG A 177 18.56 26.81 1.86
C ARG A 177 17.44 25.81 1.66
N ALA A 178 17.48 24.71 2.40
CA ALA A 178 16.44 23.68 2.36
C ALA A 178 15.22 24.00 3.24
N GLY A 179 15.43 24.76 4.32
CA GLY A 179 14.36 25.26 5.17
C GLY A 179 13.51 26.30 4.45
N ASN A 180 12.22 26.35 4.79
CA ASN A 180 11.25 27.33 4.29
C ASN A 180 10.61 28.15 5.42
N VAL A 181 11.12 28.00 6.65
CA VAL A 181 10.73 28.75 7.85
C VAL A 181 11.96 29.48 8.36
N VAL A 182 11.86 30.80 8.44
CA VAL A 182 12.94 31.68 8.89
C VAL A 182 13.16 31.50 10.40
N ARG A 183 14.42 31.44 10.82
CA ARG A 183 14.86 31.34 12.22
C ARG A 183 15.82 32.49 12.55
N GLY A 184 15.92 32.84 13.83
CA GLY A 184 17.00 33.71 14.32
C GLY A 184 16.77 35.22 14.26
N GLY A 185 15.58 35.73 13.89
CA GLY A 185 15.31 37.18 13.79
C GLY A 185 15.14 37.96 15.11
N GLY A 186 15.70 37.49 16.22
CA GLY A 186 15.50 38.07 17.56
C GLY A 186 16.66 38.91 18.11
N ASN A 187 17.89 38.65 17.63
CA ASN A 187 19.06 39.44 18.01
C ASN A 187 19.50 40.25 16.79
N GLN A 188 19.61 41.57 16.95
CA GLN A 188 19.91 42.53 15.89
C GLN A 188 21.29 42.33 15.21
N ASP A 189 22.10 41.38 15.68
CA ASP A 189 23.50 41.25 15.28
C ASP A 189 23.73 40.35 14.05
N THR A 190 22.70 39.64 13.56
CA THR A 190 22.82 38.90 12.30
C THR A 190 22.17 39.70 11.17
N GLU A 191 22.98 40.29 10.28
CA GLU A 191 22.53 40.96 9.04
C GLU A 191 21.90 40.00 8.00
N GLU A 192 21.65 38.75 8.41
CA GLU A 192 21.03 37.72 7.59
C GLU A 192 19.57 38.05 7.29
N VAL A 193 19.22 37.85 6.03
CA VAL A 193 17.89 38.14 5.51
C VAL A 193 17.46 36.99 4.61
N SER A 194 16.22 36.54 4.75
CA SER A 194 15.73 35.37 4.04
C SER A 194 14.50 35.66 3.19
N TYR A 195 14.47 35.00 2.03
CA TYR A 195 13.35 34.94 1.10
C TYR A 195 12.89 33.49 1.04
N ALA A 196 11.78 33.16 1.73
CA ALA A 196 11.24 31.81 1.71
C ALA A 196 10.52 31.55 0.38
N TYR A 197 10.78 30.40 -0.23
CA TYR A 197 10.09 29.94 -1.43
C TYR A 197 9.01 28.93 -1.03
N ARG A 198 7.74 29.28 -1.23
CA ARG A 198 6.62 28.36 -1.04
C ARG A 198 6.17 27.82 -2.38
N ASP A 199 6.68 26.65 -2.70
CA ASP A 199 6.15 25.83 -3.77
C ASP A 199 5.32 24.70 -3.14
N SER A 200 4.01 24.76 -3.33
CA SER A 200 3.06 23.76 -2.81
C SER A 200 3.37 22.35 -3.33
N CYS A 201 4.16 22.22 -4.39
CA CYS A 201 4.60 20.96 -4.94
C CYS A 201 5.96 20.47 -4.46
N LYS A 202 6.77 21.36 -3.89
CA LYS A 202 8.06 21.02 -3.29
C LYS A 202 8.05 21.04 -1.78
N GLN A 203 6.92 21.42 -1.16
CA GLN A 203 6.75 21.34 0.28
C GLN A 203 7.09 19.92 0.75
N ARG A 204 8.23 19.80 1.43
CA ARG A 204 8.52 18.61 2.23
C ARG A 204 7.40 18.52 3.25
N ALA A 205 6.73 17.37 3.29
CA ALA A 205 5.69 17.10 4.25
C ALA A 205 6.27 17.23 5.67
N ASN A 206 6.02 18.36 6.32
CA ASN A 206 6.28 18.52 7.74
C ASN A 206 5.07 17.97 8.50
N HIS A 207 5.32 17.18 9.55
CA HIS A 207 4.28 16.59 10.39
C HIS A 207 3.25 17.63 10.88
N ILE A 208 3.69 18.86 11.17
CA ILE A 208 2.81 19.97 11.58
C ILE A 208 1.84 20.37 10.45
N ASP A 209 2.34 20.56 9.23
CA ASP A 209 1.52 20.98 8.09
C ASP A 209 0.54 19.89 7.68
N VAL A 210 1.02 18.64 7.68
CA VAL A 210 0.19 17.47 7.41
C VAL A 210 -0.92 17.33 8.45
N TRP A 211 -0.58 17.46 9.74
CA TRP A 211 -1.54 17.46 10.83
C TRP A 211 -2.57 18.59 10.69
N ASN A 212 -2.11 19.81 10.39
CA ASN A 212 -2.98 20.96 10.24
C ASN A 212 -3.93 20.80 9.06
N ALA A 213 -3.46 20.28 7.93
CA ALA A 213 -4.31 19.99 6.78
C ALA A 213 -5.37 18.95 7.14
N PHE A 214 -4.97 17.83 7.76
CA PHE A 214 -5.89 16.80 8.20
C PHE A 214 -6.94 17.35 9.17
N ARG A 215 -6.49 17.97 10.29
CA ARG A 215 -7.36 18.50 11.34
C ARG A 215 -8.35 19.51 10.77
N LYS A 216 -7.87 20.49 10.00
CA LYS A 216 -8.72 21.51 9.38
C LYS A 216 -9.78 20.88 8.49
N THR A 217 -9.41 19.91 7.65
CA THR A 217 -10.37 19.24 6.78
C THR A 217 -11.38 18.40 7.57
N VAL A 218 -10.97 17.75 8.66
CA VAL A 218 -11.91 17.06 9.55
C VAL A 218 -12.87 18.03 10.22
N GLU A 219 -12.39 19.15 10.76
CA GLU A 219 -13.21 20.21 11.34
C GLU A 219 -14.23 20.74 10.32
N GLU A 220 -13.77 21.09 9.12
CA GLU A 220 -14.65 21.52 8.02
C GLU A 220 -15.70 20.45 7.63
N CYS A 221 -15.33 19.16 7.68
CA CYS A 221 -16.29 18.08 7.42
C CYS A 221 -17.31 17.94 8.56
N LEU A 222 -16.91 18.11 9.81
CA LEU A 222 -17.82 18.04 10.96
C LEU A 222 -18.82 19.20 10.96
N ASP A 223 -18.40 20.37 10.48
CA ASP A 223 -19.28 21.54 10.33
C ASP A 223 -20.19 21.44 9.08
N ASP A 224 -19.87 20.56 8.13
CA ASP A 224 -20.64 20.37 6.91
C ASP A 224 -21.87 19.49 7.13
N LYS A 225 -23.03 20.15 7.28
CA LYS A 225 -24.35 19.53 7.43
C LYS A 225 -24.73 18.60 6.28
N GLU A 226 -24.15 18.75 5.08
CA GLU A 226 -24.45 17.85 3.97
C GLU A 226 -23.83 16.46 4.13
N LEU A 227 -22.83 16.33 5.00
CA LEU A 227 -22.18 15.06 5.33
C LEU A 227 -22.92 14.28 6.42
N ASN A 228 -23.88 14.90 7.13
CA ASN A 228 -24.66 14.30 8.22
C ASN A 228 -23.80 13.69 9.36
N LEU A 229 -22.62 14.28 9.64
CA LEU A 229 -21.70 13.82 10.69
C LEU A 229 -22.10 14.30 12.10
N ASP A 230 -23.09 15.18 12.20
CA ASP A 230 -23.66 15.67 13.46
C ASP A 230 -24.73 14.72 14.03
N THR A 231 -24.89 13.54 13.43
CA THR A 231 -25.94 12.59 13.81
C THR A 231 -25.64 11.96 15.17
N VAL A 232 -26.25 12.48 16.23
CA VAL A 232 -26.24 11.86 17.57
C VAL A 232 -27.26 10.75 17.62
N TYR A 233 -26.81 9.49 17.56
CA TYR A 233 -27.69 8.33 17.72
C TYR A 233 -28.13 8.18 19.17
N LYS A 234 -29.43 7.90 19.38
CA LYS A 234 -29.93 7.59 20.72
C LYS A 234 -29.40 6.22 21.15
N THR A 235 -29.02 6.10 22.42
CA THR A 235 -28.72 4.81 23.04
C THR A 235 -29.93 3.88 22.88
N ARG A 236 -29.70 2.64 22.43
CA ARG A 236 -30.76 1.63 22.35
C ARG A 236 -31.03 1.04 23.73
N GLU A 237 -32.30 0.77 24.01
CA GLU A 237 -32.77 0.18 25.28
C GLU A 237 -33.13 -1.32 25.13
N ASP A 238 -32.86 -1.93 23.97
CA ASP A 238 -33.22 -3.32 23.64
C ASP A 238 -32.15 -4.37 24.05
N ALA A 239 -31.22 -3.96 24.92
CA ALA A 239 -30.06 -4.74 25.35
C ALA A 239 -29.11 -5.15 24.20
N SER A 240 -29.09 -4.40 23.10
CA SER A 240 -28.08 -4.53 22.06
C SER A 240 -26.69 -4.20 22.60
N ILE A 241 -25.68 -4.95 22.13
CA ILE A 241 -24.28 -4.75 22.45
C ILE A 241 -23.61 -4.12 21.25
N TYR A 242 -22.83 -3.07 21.49
CA TYR A 242 -22.01 -2.44 20.46
C TYR A 242 -20.53 -2.75 20.69
N LEU A 243 -19.91 -3.31 19.66
CA LEU A 243 -18.48 -3.54 19.59
C LEU A 243 -17.88 -2.58 18.56
N SER A 244 -16.99 -1.71 19.01
CA SER A 244 -16.21 -0.87 18.10
C SER A 244 -14.84 -1.49 17.88
N ILE A 245 -14.42 -1.59 16.62
CA ILE A 245 -13.13 -2.14 16.21
C ILE A 245 -12.44 -1.11 15.32
N SER A 246 -11.38 -0.48 15.83
CA SER A 246 -10.42 0.23 14.98
C SER A 246 -9.21 -0.66 14.71
N THR A 247 -8.90 -0.84 13.43
CA THR A 247 -7.75 -1.62 13.01
C THR A 247 -6.84 -0.80 12.10
N TYR A 248 -5.54 -0.93 12.33
CA TYR A 248 -4.52 -0.42 11.43
C TYR A 248 -3.70 -1.60 10.93
N ARG A 249 -3.91 -1.95 9.66
CA ARG A 249 -3.19 -3.04 8.98
C ARG A 249 -3.19 -4.36 9.77
N ASP A 250 -4.32 -4.67 10.40
CA ASP A 250 -4.48 -5.82 11.28
C ASP A 250 -4.95 -7.05 10.48
N VAL A 251 -4.00 -7.93 10.19
CA VAL A 251 -4.28 -9.22 9.51
C VAL A 251 -5.17 -10.15 10.33
N THR A 252 -5.32 -9.91 11.63
CA THR A 252 -6.16 -10.72 12.52
C THR A 252 -7.60 -10.20 12.63
N CYS A 253 -7.92 -9.06 12.03
CA CYS A 253 -9.25 -8.46 12.08
C CYS A 253 -10.38 -9.43 11.66
N PRO A 254 -10.27 -10.16 10.52
CA PRO A 254 -11.29 -11.13 10.13
C PRO A 254 -11.58 -12.17 11.22
N SER A 255 -10.50 -12.72 11.81
CA SER A 255 -10.61 -13.72 12.88
C SER A 255 -11.21 -13.12 14.17
N THR A 256 -10.91 -11.86 14.48
CA THR A 256 -11.43 -11.17 15.66
C THR A 256 -12.93 -10.95 15.51
N LEU A 257 -13.39 -10.50 14.35
CA LEU A 257 -14.80 -10.34 14.04
C LEU A 257 -15.55 -11.67 14.09
N LYS A 258 -15.02 -12.71 13.44
CA LYS A 258 -15.61 -14.05 13.44
C LYS A 258 -15.73 -14.59 14.87
N ASN A 259 -14.68 -14.48 15.67
CA ASN A 259 -14.70 -14.90 17.07
C ASN A 259 -15.68 -14.10 17.93
N ALA A 260 -15.88 -12.80 17.67
CA ALA A 260 -16.84 -11.99 18.40
C ALA A 260 -18.27 -12.54 18.24
N TYR A 261 -18.68 -12.85 17.01
CA TYR A 261 -19.98 -13.45 16.73
C TYR A 261 -20.10 -14.89 17.22
N LEU A 262 -19.08 -15.73 17.01
CA LEU A 262 -19.11 -17.14 17.43
C LEU A 262 -19.19 -17.31 18.96
N ARG A 263 -18.61 -16.38 19.73
CA ARG A 263 -18.55 -16.45 21.20
C ARG A 263 -19.65 -15.64 21.88
N ALA A 264 -20.36 -14.77 21.15
CA ALA A 264 -21.47 -14.02 21.71
C ALA A 264 -22.58 -14.97 22.13
N LYS A 265 -23.08 -14.81 23.36
CA LYS A 265 -24.25 -15.57 23.84
C LYS A 265 -25.52 -15.26 23.03
N ASN A 266 -25.62 -14.02 22.54
CA ASN A 266 -26.75 -13.48 21.77
C ASN A 266 -26.20 -12.72 20.54
N PRO A 267 -25.70 -13.41 19.50
CA PRO A 267 -25.08 -12.77 18.33
C PRO A 267 -26.05 -11.86 17.55
N GLU A 268 -27.36 -12.11 17.63
CA GLU A 268 -28.41 -11.28 17.05
C GLU A 268 -28.50 -9.88 17.69
N LYS A 269 -27.94 -9.71 18.89
CA LYS A 269 -27.85 -8.44 19.62
C LYS A 269 -26.51 -7.73 19.46
N LEU A 270 -25.54 -8.35 18.79
CA LEU A 270 -24.21 -7.77 18.57
C LEU A 270 -24.20 -6.91 17.31
N PHE A 271 -23.90 -5.63 17.47
CA PHE A 271 -23.67 -4.67 16.41
C PHE A 271 -22.20 -4.26 16.39
N VAL A 272 -21.57 -4.27 15.22
CA VAL A 272 -20.14 -3.98 15.09
C VAL A 272 -19.91 -2.76 14.21
N GLY A 273 -19.19 -1.78 14.73
CA GLY A 273 -18.66 -0.66 13.96
C GLY A 273 -17.16 -0.84 13.75
N ILE A 274 -16.72 -0.87 12.49
CA ILE A 274 -15.32 -1.10 12.13
C ILE A 274 -14.74 0.15 11.47
N VAL A 275 -13.59 0.63 11.93
CA VAL A 275 -12.76 1.60 11.21
C VAL A 275 -11.50 0.86 10.79
N GLN A 276 -11.47 0.42 9.53
CA GLN A 276 -10.37 -0.37 8.98
C GLN A 276 -9.44 0.53 8.20
N GLN A 277 -8.16 0.51 8.57
CA GLN A 277 -7.11 1.29 7.92
C GLN A 277 -6.12 0.35 7.27
N ASN A 278 -6.39 0.02 6.02
CA ASN A 278 -5.61 -0.94 5.25
C ASN A 278 -4.80 -0.25 4.17
N CYS A 279 -3.69 -0.86 3.83
CA CYS A 279 -3.05 -0.59 2.56
C CYS A 279 -3.71 -1.43 1.46
N ASN A 280 -4.23 -0.75 0.45
CA ASN A 280 -4.98 -1.37 -0.65
C ASN A 280 -4.18 -1.44 -1.96
N VAL A 281 -2.88 -1.14 -1.90
CA VAL A 281 -1.98 -1.09 -3.06
C VAL A 281 -0.82 -2.08 -2.90
N GLN A 282 -0.04 -2.29 -3.97
CA GLN A 282 1.20 -3.05 -3.85
C GLN A 282 2.32 -2.16 -3.27
N ASN A 283 3.32 -2.78 -2.61
CA ASN A 283 4.49 -2.11 -2.03
C ASN A 283 4.19 -1.16 -0.87
N CYS A 284 3.27 -1.56 0.02
CA CYS A 284 3.00 -0.84 1.25
C CYS A 284 4.24 -0.83 2.16
N MET A 285 4.44 0.27 2.89
CA MET A 285 5.53 0.37 3.86
C MET A 285 4.93 0.33 5.25
N THR A 286 5.13 -0.75 6.01
CA THR A 286 4.74 -0.80 7.41
C THR A 286 5.90 -0.39 8.32
N GLY A 287 5.59 0.30 9.40
CA GLY A 287 6.57 0.55 10.45
C GLY A 287 6.59 -0.61 11.43
N THR A 288 7.70 -1.32 11.56
CA THR A 288 7.92 -2.33 12.61
C THR A 288 8.86 -1.78 13.68
N GLY A 289 8.78 -2.26 14.93
CA GLY A 289 9.60 -1.79 16.05
C GLY A 289 9.08 -0.53 16.76
N TRP A 290 9.77 -0.09 17.81
CA TRP A 290 9.39 1.05 18.65
C TRP A 290 10.55 2.01 18.92
N GLY A 291 10.25 3.30 19.00
CA GLY A 291 11.26 4.36 19.17
C GLY A 291 12.36 4.26 18.12
N ASP A 292 13.60 4.15 18.57
CA ASP A 292 14.80 4.10 17.71
C ASP A 292 14.93 2.78 16.93
N THR A 293 14.16 1.74 17.28
CA THR A 293 14.14 0.48 16.54
C THR A 293 13.13 0.48 15.39
N ARG A 294 12.44 1.60 15.16
CA ARG A 294 11.42 1.69 14.11
C ARG A 294 12.04 1.54 12.72
N ARG A 295 11.63 0.51 11.98
CA ARG A 295 12.07 0.22 10.61
C ARG A 295 10.88 0.26 9.68
N TRP A 296 11.10 0.77 8.47
CA TRP A 296 10.12 0.69 7.39
C TRP A 296 10.36 -0.60 6.61
N VAL A 297 9.40 -1.52 6.69
CA VAL A 297 9.44 -2.81 6.01
C VAL A 297 8.44 -2.79 4.87
N LYS A 298 8.86 -3.25 3.69
CA LYS A 298 7.95 -3.47 2.57
C LYS A 298 7.07 -4.67 2.89
N GLN A 299 5.77 -4.52 2.71
CA GLN A 299 4.83 -5.62 2.74
C GLN A 299 4.40 -5.97 1.31
N ASP A 300 4.38 -7.27 1.04
CA ASP A 300 3.98 -7.79 -0.26
C ASP A 300 2.45 -7.87 -0.32
N GLY A 301 1.87 -7.02 -1.17
CA GLY A 301 0.44 -7.02 -1.46
C GLY A 301 -0.44 -6.20 -0.50
N PRO A 302 -1.75 -6.13 -0.80
CA PRO A 302 -2.73 -5.42 0.01
C PRO A 302 -3.02 -6.16 1.32
N ASP A 303 -3.42 -5.42 2.34
CA ASP A 303 -3.85 -5.99 3.62
C ASP A 303 -5.23 -6.68 3.46
N PRO A 304 -5.49 -7.80 4.17
CA PRO A 304 -6.76 -8.51 4.09
C PRO A 304 -7.91 -7.62 4.61
N ASP A 305 -9.05 -7.63 3.90
CA ASP A 305 -10.24 -6.91 4.35
C ASP A 305 -10.87 -7.61 5.55
N CYS A 306 -11.22 -6.85 6.59
CA CYS A 306 -11.76 -7.42 7.83
C CYS A 306 -13.12 -8.11 7.63
N LEU A 307 -13.89 -7.66 6.63
CA LEU A 307 -15.24 -8.12 6.40
C LEU A 307 -15.41 -9.08 5.24
N GLU A 308 -14.53 -9.07 4.25
CA GLU A 308 -14.73 -9.80 3.01
C GLU A 308 -15.06 -11.28 3.23
N GLU A 309 -14.22 -12.02 3.95
CA GLU A 309 -14.47 -13.44 4.25
C GLU A 309 -15.73 -13.62 5.11
N PHE A 310 -15.89 -12.80 6.16
CA PHE A 310 -17.02 -12.91 7.09
C PHE A 310 -18.37 -12.65 6.40
N CYS A 311 -18.44 -11.65 5.53
CA CYS A 311 -19.66 -11.27 4.83
C CYS A 311 -20.05 -12.26 3.72
N LEU A 312 -19.08 -12.99 3.15
CA LEU A 312 -19.37 -14.12 2.26
C LEU A 312 -20.08 -15.25 3.01
N GLU A 313 -19.65 -15.55 4.24
CA GLU A 313 -20.26 -16.59 5.08
C GLU A 313 -21.58 -16.12 5.74
N HIS A 314 -21.69 -14.82 6.07
CA HIS A 314 -22.78 -14.26 6.87
C HIS A 314 -23.36 -12.96 6.29
N PRO A 315 -23.96 -12.99 5.08
CA PRO A 315 -24.42 -11.79 4.37
C PRO A 315 -25.52 -11.02 5.11
N THR A 316 -26.41 -11.72 5.82
CA THR A 316 -27.51 -11.11 6.59
C THR A 316 -27.01 -10.35 7.81
N ILE A 317 -26.05 -10.92 8.56
CA ILE A 317 -25.38 -10.26 9.69
C ILE A 317 -24.63 -9.03 9.19
N CYS A 318 -23.81 -9.19 8.15
CA CYS A 318 -23.02 -8.11 7.58
C CYS A 318 -23.88 -6.91 7.18
N LYS A 319 -25.02 -7.16 6.53
CA LYS A 319 -25.98 -6.11 6.15
C LYS A 319 -26.63 -5.40 7.34
N ASN A 320 -27.05 -6.16 8.35
CA ASN A 320 -27.96 -5.65 9.37
C ASN A 320 -27.23 -5.12 10.62
N GLN A 321 -26.09 -5.71 10.95
CA GLN A 321 -25.42 -5.51 12.23
C GLN A 321 -24.03 -4.88 12.11
N ILE A 322 -23.42 -4.92 10.92
CA ILE A 322 -22.08 -4.40 10.73
C ILE A 322 -22.10 -3.10 9.93
N ARG A 323 -21.25 -2.17 10.35
CA ARG A 323 -20.92 -0.94 9.62
C ARG A 323 -19.40 -0.84 9.56
N ILE A 324 -18.88 -0.42 8.42
CA ILE A 324 -17.45 -0.28 8.21
C ILE A 324 -17.11 1.04 7.51
N LEU A 325 -16.11 1.72 8.05
CA LEU A 325 -15.39 2.78 7.36
C LEU A 325 -14.03 2.23 6.91
N ARG A 326 -13.82 2.19 5.59
CA ARG A 326 -12.54 1.79 5.00
C ARG A 326 -11.73 3.02 4.69
N LEU A 327 -10.59 3.13 5.36
CA LEU A 327 -9.59 4.15 5.11
C LEU A 327 -8.36 3.47 4.50
N GLY A 328 -7.74 4.13 3.54
CA GLY A 328 -6.39 3.80 3.12
C GLY A 328 -5.39 4.11 4.24
N GLU A 329 -4.27 3.39 4.27
CA GLU A 329 -3.13 3.66 5.17
C GLU A 329 -2.73 5.15 5.19
N ARG A 330 -2.89 5.83 4.05
CA ARG A 330 -2.59 7.26 3.87
C ARG A 330 -3.58 8.22 4.54
N GLU A 331 -4.79 7.75 4.79
CA GLU A 331 -5.85 8.50 5.48
C GLU A 331 -5.78 8.28 6.99
N ALA A 332 -4.90 7.38 7.45
CA ALA A 332 -4.76 7.02 8.85
C ALA A 332 -3.82 7.96 9.61
N TYR A 333 -4.38 8.95 10.31
CA TYR A 333 -3.62 9.83 11.21
C TYR A 333 -3.56 9.33 12.65
N GLY A 334 -3.41 8.01 12.78
CA GLY A 334 -3.18 7.33 14.05
C GLY A 334 -4.36 7.37 15.02
N PRO A 335 -4.13 6.98 16.28
CA PRO A 335 -5.17 6.69 17.25
C PRO A 335 -6.05 7.87 17.69
N PHE A 336 -5.66 9.09 17.34
CA PHE A 336 -6.32 10.29 17.86
C PHE A 336 -7.72 10.51 17.29
N PHE A 337 -7.96 10.13 16.02
CA PHE A 337 -9.24 10.39 15.35
C PHE A 337 -10.13 9.17 15.20
N TRP A 338 -9.63 7.97 15.54
CA TRP A 338 -10.45 6.77 15.51
C TRP A 338 -11.71 6.89 16.37
N PRO A 339 -11.66 7.41 17.60
CA PRO A 339 -12.88 7.54 18.41
C PRO A 339 -13.95 8.40 17.73
N LEU A 340 -13.54 9.45 17.00
CA LEU A 340 -14.46 10.29 16.23
C LEU A 340 -15.11 9.47 15.11
N PHE A 341 -14.33 8.75 14.30
CA PHE A 341 -14.87 7.93 13.22
C PHE A 341 -15.74 6.78 13.72
N GLU A 342 -15.33 6.13 14.81
CA GLU A 342 -16.07 5.04 15.45
C GLU A 342 -17.46 5.50 15.90
N GLN A 343 -17.56 6.68 16.51
CA GLN A 343 -18.85 7.27 16.89
C GLN A 343 -19.78 7.48 15.69
N GLN A 344 -19.23 7.81 14.52
CA GLN A 344 -20.02 8.01 13.30
C GLN A 344 -20.47 6.69 12.66
N VAL A 345 -19.66 5.64 12.80
CA VAL A 345 -19.97 4.30 12.29
C VAL A 345 -20.99 3.59 13.19
N VAL A 346 -21.03 3.91 14.49
CA VAL A 346 -21.90 3.26 15.48
C VAL A 346 -23.26 3.99 15.60
N GLN A 347 -24.36 3.30 15.30
CA GLN A 347 -25.72 3.86 15.36
C GLN A 347 -26.37 3.79 16.77
N GLY A 348 -25.64 4.21 17.81
CA GLY A 348 -26.18 4.46 19.15
C GLY A 348 -26.30 3.22 20.05
N GLY A 349 -25.64 3.28 21.21
CA GLY A 349 -25.61 2.26 22.25
C GLY A 349 -24.53 2.57 23.29
N GLU A 350 -24.50 1.80 24.37
CA GLU A 350 -23.43 1.90 25.38
C GLU A 350 -22.12 1.38 24.76
N LEU A 351 -21.12 2.27 24.64
CA LEU A 351 -19.86 1.97 23.96
C LEU A 351 -18.96 1.10 24.84
N LEU A 352 -18.79 -0.16 24.45
CA LEU A 352 -17.69 -1.00 24.96
C LEU A 352 -16.48 -0.82 24.05
N PHE A 353 -15.49 -0.07 24.53
CA PHE A 353 -14.22 0.11 23.84
C PHE A 353 -13.32 -1.11 24.06
N ALA A 354 -13.14 -1.91 23.02
CA ALA A 354 -12.13 -2.98 22.98
C ALA A 354 -10.95 -2.52 22.12
N ASN A 355 -10.01 -1.77 22.71
CA ASN A 355 -8.77 -1.41 22.00
C ASN A 355 -7.81 -2.59 22.04
N ARG A 356 -7.77 -3.37 20.95
CA ARG A 356 -6.78 -4.42 20.75
C ARG A 356 -5.67 -3.86 19.87
N ARG A 357 -4.56 -3.42 20.48
CA ARG A 357 -3.32 -3.18 19.71
C ARG A 357 -2.74 -4.55 19.37
N SER A 358 -2.99 -5.02 18.14
CA SER A 358 -2.15 -6.07 17.55
C SER A 358 -0.77 -5.46 17.32
N HIS A 359 0.23 -5.94 18.07
CA HIS A 359 1.62 -5.53 17.95
C HIS A 359 2.40 -6.47 17.05
#